data_AF-A0A523TRT6-F1
#
_entry.id   AF-A0A523TRT6-F1
#
_cell.length_a   1.000
_cell.length_b   1.000
_cell.length_c   1.000
_cell.angle_alpha   90.00
_cell.angle_beta   90.00
_cell.angle_gamma   90.00
#
_symmetry.space_group_name_H-M   'P 1'
#
loop_
_entity.id
_entity.type
_entity.pdbx_description
1 polymer ?
#
loop_
_entity_poly.entity_id
_entity_poly.type
_entity_poly.pdbx_seq_one_letter_code
_entity_poly.pdbx_strand_id
1 'polypeptide(L)' 'MISEDLLEILRCPACVREKEGLLELYQETWLICQESDCGRKYPIKDDIPVMLIEEGDKWVEVKKDDLPVPPPGD' A
#
# COMPACT_ATOMS: atom_id res chain seq x y z
N MET A 1 -9.65 16.53 -6.87
CA MET A 1 -8.18 16.39 -6.79
C MET A 1 -7.86 16.18 -5.32
N ILE A 2 -7.43 14.97 -4.94
CA ILE A 2 -6.89 14.73 -3.60
C ILE A 2 -5.56 15.48 -3.56
N SER A 3 -5.35 16.36 -2.57
CA SER A 3 -4.13 17.18 -2.49
C SER A 3 -2.90 16.29 -2.28
N GLU A 4 -1.78 16.65 -2.90
CA GLU A 4 -0.49 15.98 -2.72
C GLU A 4 -0.14 15.87 -1.23
N ASP A 5 -0.48 16.91 -0.44
CA ASP A 5 -0.35 16.93 1.02
C ASP A 5 -1.07 15.77 1.74
N LEU A 6 -2.21 15.28 1.23
CA LEU A 6 -2.95 14.18 1.86
C LEU A 6 -2.33 12.81 1.53
N LEU A 7 -1.76 12.67 0.33
CA LEU A 7 -0.96 11.51 -0.05
C LEU A 7 0.37 11.48 0.72
N GLU A 8 0.95 12.64 1.03
CA GLU A 8 2.08 12.75 1.94
C GLU A 8 1.74 12.38 3.39
N ILE A 9 0.47 12.40 3.82
CA ILE A 9 0.06 11.94 5.16
C ILE A 9 -0.12 10.41 5.20
N LEU A 10 -0.45 9.77 4.08
CA LEU A 10 -0.69 8.34 4.03
C LEU A 10 0.60 7.56 4.29
N ARG A 11 0.67 6.96 5.48
CA ARG A 11 1.78 6.12 5.93
C ARG A 11 1.37 4.68 6.13
N CYS A 12 2.32 3.78 5.95
CA CYS A 12 2.17 2.37 6.25
C CYS A 12 1.83 2.19 7.75
N PRO A 13 0.71 1.53 8.09
CA PRO A 13 0.26 1.37 9.48
C PRO A 13 1.22 0.54 10.33
N ALA A 14 2.02 -0.32 9.69
CA ALA A 14 3.05 -1.12 10.36
C ALA A 14 4.33 -0.31 10.66
N CYS A 15 4.76 0.55 9.73
CA CYS A 15 6.05 1.24 9.82
C CYS A 15 5.99 2.60 10.48
N VAL A 16 4.86 3.31 10.40
CA VAL A 16 4.72 4.70 10.89
C VAL A 16 5.07 4.88 12.38
N ARG A 17 5.07 3.81 13.16
CA ARG A 17 5.43 3.83 14.58
C ARG A 17 6.94 3.97 14.82
N GLU A 18 7.76 3.50 13.88
CA GLU A 18 9.22 3.43 14.03
C GLU A 18 9.97 4.14 12.89
N LYS A 19 9.31 4.39 11.76
CA LYS A 19 9.89 4.91 10.51
C LYS A 19 8.94 5.89 9.82
N GLU A 20 9.41 6.46 8.71
CA GLU A 20 8.59 7.35 7.87
C GLU A 20 7.37 6.61 7.30
N GLY A 21 7.54 5.36 6.85
CA GLY A 21 6.45 4.53 6.38
C GLY A 21 5.83 5.03 5.07
N LEU A 22 6.65 5.57 4.17
CA LEU A 22 6.19 6.15 2.91
C LEU A 22 5.48 5.09 2.03
N LEU A 23 4.36 5.47 1.43
CA LEU A 23 3.59 4.64 0.50
C LEU A 23 3.69 5.19 -0.91
N GLU A 24 3.93 4.32 -1.88
CA GLU A 24 3.85 4.63 -3.31
C GLU A 24 2.51 4.12 -3.86
N LEU A 25 1.79 4.99 -4.54
CA LEU A 25 0.62 4.59 -5.32
C LEU A 25 1.07 3.94 -6.62
N TYR A 26 0.72 2.68 -6.82
CA TYR A 26 1.03 1.92 -8.02
C TYR A 26 -0.25 1.50 -8.75
N GLN A 27 -0.28 1.76 -10.07
CA GLN A 27 -1.42 1.48 -10.95
C GLN A 27 -2.78 1.93 -10.40
N GLU A 28 -2.79 3.01 -9.62
CA GLU A 28 -3.99 3.59 -8.96
C GLU A 28 -4.79 2.62 -8.07
N THR A 29 -4.27 1.42 -7.81
CA THR A 29 -4.99 0.31 -7.16
C THR A 29 -4.21 -0.34 -6.03
N TRP A 30 -2.95 0.06 -5.83
CA TRP A 30 -2.06 -0.48 -4.81
C TRP A 30 -1.29 0.62 -4.10
N LEU A 31 -1.17 0.49 -2.78
CA LEU A 31 -0.27 1.30 -1.96
C LEU A 31 0.88 0.42 -1.50
N ILE A 32 2.09 0.70 -1.97
CA ILE A 32 3.28 -0.11 -1.73
C ILE A 32 4.17 0.63 -0.72
N CYS A 33 4.48 -0.03 0.40
CA CYS A 33 5.43 0.49 1.36
C CYS A 33 6.84 0.52 0.75
N GLN A 34 7.48 1.70 0.77
CA GLN A 34 8.84 1.91 0.26
C GLN A 34 9.92 1.51 1.28
N GLU A 35 9.53 1.17 2.51
CA GLU A 35 10.46 0.70 3.53
C GLU A 35 11.04 -0.67 3.15
N SER A 36 12.36 -0.71 3.01
CA SER A 36 13.14 -1.87 2.55
C SER A 36 12.90 -3.16 3.35
N ASP A 37 12.49 -3.04 4.61
CA ASP A 37 12.23 -4.15 5.54
C ASP A 37 10.73 -4.47 5.72
N CYS A 38 9.85 -3.74 5.05
CA CYS A 38 8.40 -3.95 5.12
C CYS A 38 7.86 -4.62 3.86
N GLY A 39 8.06 -4.00 2.69
CA GLY A 39 7.62 -4.53 1.39
C GLY A 39 6.11 -4.81 1.24
N ARG A 40 5.28 -4.45 2.23
CA ARG A 40 3.82 -4.66 2.23
C ARG A 40 3.14 -3.87 1.13
N LYS A 41 2.09 -4.47 0.56
CA LYS A 41 1.35 -3.90 -0.56
C LYS A 41 -0.14 -3.97 -0.26
N TYR A 42 -0.75 -2.81 -0.03
CA TYR A 42 -2.14 -2.68 0.38
C TYR A 42 -3.01 -2.45 -0.86
N PRO A 43 -4.04 -3.29 -1.10
CA PRO A 43 -4.93 -3.10 -2.23
C PRO A 43 -5.92 -1.94 -1.96
N ILE A 44 -6.32 -1.24 -3.01
CA ILE A 44 -7.43 -0.28 -3.00
C ILE A 44 -8.64 -1.00 -3.61
N LYS A 45 -9.70 -1.17 -2.81
CA LYS A 45 -10.94 -1.85 -3.22
C LYS A 45 -12.09 -0.83 -3.12
N ASP A 46 -12.88 -0.69 -4.18
CA ASP A 46 -13.99 0.28 -4.25
C ASP A 46 -13.56 1.72 -3.89
N ASP A 47 -12.40 2.16 -4.39
CA ASP A 47 -11.76 3.44 -4.06
C ASP A 47 -11.40 3.62 -2.57
N ILE A 48 -11.45 2.55 -1.77
CA ILE A 48 -11.08 2.53 -0.35
C ILE A 48 -9.75 1.77 -0.17
N PRO A 49 -8.69 2.43 0.33
CA PRO A 49 -7.44 1.77 0.69
C PRO A 49 -7.63 0.75 1.84
N VAL A 50 -7.34 -0.52 1.57
CA VAL A 50 -7.41 -1.58 2.59
C VAL A 50 -6.09 -1.61 3.37
N MET A 51 -5.97 -0.71 4.33
CA MET A 51 -4.78 -0.52 5.18
C MET A 51 -4.69 -1.54 6.33
N LEU A 52 -5.06 -2.80 6.07
CA LEU A 52 -4.93 -3.90 7.03
C LEU A 52 -3.57 -4.57 6.87
N ILE A 53 -2.84 -4.77 7.98
CA ILE A 53 -1.50 -5.39 7.96
C ILE A 53 -1.56 -6.79 7.34
N GLU A 54 -2.57 -7.58 7.70
CA GLU A 54 -2.79 -8.94 7.17
C GLU A 54 -3.00 -8.96 5.65
N GLU A 55 -3.75 -7.99 5.12
CA GLU A 55 -3.93 -7.85 3.67
C GLU A 55 -2.60 -7.47 3.00
N GLY A 56 -1.84 -6.54 3.59
CA GLY A 56 -0.53 -6.13 3.08
C GLY A 56 0.51 -7.26 3.07
N ASP A 57 0.48 -8.12 4.09
CA ASP A 57 1.40 -9.27 4.24
C ASP A 57 1.22 -10.31 3.14
N LYS A 58 0.00 -10.52 2.63
CA LYS A 58 -0.30 -11.45 1.52
C LYS A 58 0.50 -11.14 0.25
N TRP A 59 0.92 -9.89 0.07
CA TRP A 59 1.55 -9.39 -1.16
C TRP A 59 3.03 -9.04 -1.00
N VAL A 60 3.64 -9.23 0.17
CA VAL A 60 5.06 -8.88 0.42
C VAL A 60 5.99 -9.59 -0.57
N GLU A 61 5.78 -10.90 -0.77
CA GLU A 61 6.57 -11.75 -1.66
C GLU A 61 6.25 -11.56 -3.16
N VAL A 62 5.11 -10.93 -3.48
CA VAL A 62 4.69 -10.68 -4.87
C VAL A 62 5.46 -9.48 -5.41
N LYS A 63 6.07 -9.62 -6.59
CA LYS A 63 6.75 -8.48 -7.22
C LYS A 63 5.73 -7.43 -7.63
N LYS A 64 6.16 -6.17 -7.61
CA LYS A 64 5.35 -5.01 -8.01
C LYS A 64 4.69 -5.22 -9.38
N ASP A 65 5.43 -5.74 -10.36
CA ASP A 65 4.94 -5.94 -11.73
C ASP A 65 3.99 -7.16 -11.88
N ASP A 66 3.95 -8.05 -10.88
CA ASP A 66 3.09 -9.23 -10.86
C ASP A 66 1.78 -8.98 -10.08
N LEU A 67 1.55 -7.74 -9.61
CA LEU A 67 0.34 -7.39 -8.87
C LEU A 67 -0.89 -7.39 -9.81
N PRO A 68 -1.97 -8.09 -9.43
CA PRO A 68 -3.20 -8.11 -10.22
C PRO A 68 -3.92 -6.76 -10.18
N VAL A 69 -4.49 -6.36 -11.32
CA VAL A 69 -5.35 -5.17 -11.46
C VAL A 69 -6.66 -5.58 -12.17
N PRO A 70 -7.84 -5.44 -11.52
CA PRO A 70 -8.04 -4.93 -10.17
C PRO A 70 -7.50 -5.89 -9.09
N PRO A 71 -7.18 -5.40 -7.88
CA PRO A 71 -6.79 -6.25 -6.77
C PRO A 71 -7.90 -7.28 -6.47
N PRO A 72 -7.56 -8.54 -6.16
CA PRO A 72 -8.57 -9.53 -5.85
C PRO A 72 -9.32 -9.14 -4.58
N GLY A 73 -10.63 -9.01 -4.71
CA GLY A 73 -11.57 -9.04 -3.60
C GLY A 73 -11.86 -10.50 -3.26
N ASP A 74 -11.80 -10.85 -1.97
CA ASP A 74 -12.57 -11.97 -1.46
C ASP A 74 -14.07 -11.65 -1.58
#